data_AF-A0A834C158-F1
#
_entry.id   AF-A0A834C158-F1
#
_cell.length_a   1.000
_cell.length_b   1.000
_cell.length_c   1.000
_cell.angle_alpha   90.00
_cell.angle_beta   90.00
_cell.angle_gamma   90.00
#
_symmetry.space_group_name_H-M   'P 1'
#
loop_
_entity.id
_entity.type
_entity.pdbx_description
1 polymer ?
#
loop_
_entity_poly.entity_id
_entity_poly.type
_entity_poly.pdbx_seq_one_letter_code
_entity_poly.pdbx_strand_id
1 'polypeptide(L)'
;MVFTSKRTLWKGKLVKRQITGVRLPILRSSPEDQILYQTERYNEDTFGYDIPIRDEGSYILVLKFSEVYFAQSQQKVFDVRLNGHVVVKDLDIFDRVGHSTAHDEIVPFSINRGKLTVQGEVSTFNGKLAVEFVKGYYDNPKVCALYVMKGTLDDVPKLQPHPGLEKHEEDEEEDDETEGGEEGGKKPVLPRSKNRVQSGPRTPNPYAADNSSLMFPILVAFGVFIPTLFCLCRL
;
A
#
# COMPACT_ATOMS: atom_id res chain seq x y z
N MET A 1 -8.71 1.98 -20.85
CA MET A 1 -10.02 1.30 -20.74
C MET A 1 -10.34 1.09 -19.27
N VAL A 2 -11.32 1.80 -18.74
CA VAL A 2 -11.72 1.70 -17.32
C VAL A 2 -12.77 0.59 -17.22
N PHE A 3 -12.47 -0.49 -16.51
CA PHE A 3 -13.46 -1.54 -16.26
C PHE A 3 -14.35 -1.15 -15.08
N THR A 4 -15.27 -0.23 -15.33
CA THR A 4 -16.39 0.02 -14.43
C THR A 4 -17.69 -0.47 -15.11
N SER A 5 -18.60 -0.99 -14.30
CA SER A 5 -20.05 -1.00 -14.57
C SER A 5 -20.77 -2.22 -15.22
N LYS A 6 -20.14 -3.25 -15.79
CA LYS A 6 -20.92 -4.44 -16.25
C LYS A 6 -20.42 -5.77 -15.66
N ARG A 7 -21.37 -6.62 -15.26
CA ARG A 7 -21.12 -8.00 -14.80
C ARG A 7 -20.37 -8.71 -15.93
N THR A 8 -19.08 -8.94 -15.74
CA THR A 8 -18.24 -9.63 -16.72
C THR A 8 -18.03 -11.05 -16.22
N LEU A 9 -18.65 -12.01 -16.93
CA LEU A 9 -18.41 -13.43 -16.74
C LEU A 9 -17.01 -13.73 -17.31
N TRP A 10 -16.12 -14.33 -16.52
CA TRP A 10 -14.80 -14.72 -17.01
C TRP A 10 -14.49 -16.18 -16.63
N LYS A 11 -14.08 -16.98 -17.63
CA LYS A 11 -13.81 -18.43 -17.54
C LYS A 11 -14.85 -19.25 -16.76
N GLY A 12 -16.13 -18.91 -16.85
CA GLY A 12 -17.20 -19.63 -16.14
C GLY A 12 -17.22 -19.46 -14.62
N LYS A 13 -16.36 -18.61 -14.04
CA LYS A 13 -16.38 -18.27 -12.61
C LYS A 13 -17.14 -16.96 -12.38
N LEU A 14 -18.12 -17.01 -11.49
CA LEU A 14 -18.84 -15.82 -11.02
C LEU A 14 -17.92 -15.02 -10.09
N VAL A 15 -17.53 -13.82 -10.48
CA VAL A 15 -16.87 -12.86 -9.58
C VAL A 15 -17.94 -12.14 -8.78
N LYS A 16 -17.86 -12.21 -7.44
CA LYS A 16 -18.82 -11.54 -6.57
C LYS A 16 -18.52 -10.03 -6.57
N ARG A 17 -19.58 -9.22 -6.66
CA ARG A 17 -19.50 -7.77 -6.54
C ARG A 17 -20.10 -7.35 -5.22
N GLN A 18 -19.37 -6.57 -4.44
CA GLN A 18 -19.85 -6.01 -3.21
C GLN A 18 -19.66 -4.49 -3.24
N ILE A 19 -20.68 -3.79 -2.78
CA ILE A 19 -20.57 -2.36 -2.47
C ILE A 19 -20.22 -2.34 -0.99
N THR A 20 -18.97 -2.05 -0.68
CA THR A 20 -18.49 -1.97 0.70
C THR A 20 -18.62 -0.53 1.17
N GLY A 21 -19.52 -0.29 2.12
CA GLY A 21 -19.52 0.95 2.90
C GLY A 21 -20.11 2.19 2.20
N VAL A 22 -21.44 2.24 2.09
CA VAL A 22 -22.19 3.49 1.77
C VAL A 22 -22.04 4.57 2.89
N ARG A 23 -21.04 4.48 3.78
CA ARG A 23 -20.87 5.37 4.95
C ARG A 23 -19.45 5.76 5.32
N LEU A 24 -18.39 5.24 4.68
CA LEU A 24 -17.02 5.61 5.04
C LEU A 24 -16.34 6.37 3.87
N PRO A 25 -15.84 7.59 4.10
CA PRO A 25 -15.01 8.28 3.13
C PRO A 25 -13.69 7.53 2.98
N ILE A 26 -13.24 7.34 1.74
CA ILE A 26 -11.94 6.72 1.46
C ILE A 26 -10.87 7.81 1.47
N LEU A 27 -9.94 7.73 2.42
CA LEU A 27 -8.81 8.65 2.53
C LEU A 27 -7.92 8.55 1.28
N ARG A 28 -7.23 9.64 0.96
CA ARG A 28 -6.34 9.80 -0.21
C ARG A 28 -7.01 9.83 -1.59
N SER A 29 -8.34 9.66 -1.67
CA SER A 29 -9.09 9.72 -2.94
C SER A 29 -9.86 11.02 -3.10
N SER A 30 -9.97 11.51 -4.34
CA SER A 30 -10.82 12.65 -4.66
C SER A 30 -12.30 12.27 -4.43
N PRO A 31 -13.19 13.23 -4.11
CA PRO A 31 -14.63 12.96 -3.95
C PRO A 31 -15.26 12.26 -5.16
N GLU A 32 -14.80 12.59 -6.36
CA GLU A 32 -15.28 12.03 -7.63
C GLU A 32 -14.83 10.57 -7.81
N ASP A 33 -13.65 10.21 -7.29
CA ASP A 33 -13.06 8.88 -7.40
C ASP A 33 -13.41 7.95 -6.24
N GLN A 34 -14.06 8.43 -5.17
CA GLN A 34 -14.39 7.59 -4.01
C GLN A 34 -15.14 6.31 -4.39
N ILE A 35 -16.03 6.40 -5.37
CA ILE A 35 -16.82 5.26 -5.85
C ILE A 35 -15.94 4.12 -6.42
N LEU A 36 -14.75 4.45 -6.95
CA LEU A 36 -13.79 3.47 -7.46
C LEU A 36 -13.13 2.66 -6.36
N TYR A 37 -13.13 3.16 -5.11
CA TYR A 37 -12.57 2.49 -3.94
C TYR A 37 -13.64 1.94 -2.99
N GLN A 38 -14.90 2.37 -3.12
CA GLN A 38 -16.03 1.86 -2.32
C GLN A 38 -16.73 0.63 -2.92
N THR A 39 -16.38 0.28 -4.16
CA THR A 39 -16.88 -0.93 -4.81
C THR A 39 -15.74 -1.92 -4.95
N GLU A 40 -16.01 -3.19 -4.70
CA GLU A 40 -15.02 -4.25 -4.83
C GLU A 40 -15.57 -5.48 -5.55
N ARG A 41 -14.64 -6.16 -6.20
CA ARG A 41 -14.83 -7.47 -6.82
C ARG A 41 -13.87 -8.44 -6.16
N TYR A 42 -14.41 -9.54 -5.67
CA TYR A 42 -13.62 -10.61 -5.06
C TYR A 42 -14.14 -11.97 -5.51
N ASN A 43 -13.33 -12.99 -5.28
CA ASN A 43 -13.71 -14.37 -5.50
C ASN A 43 -13.09 -15.26 -4.42
N GLU A 44 -13.75 -16.38 -4.11
CA GLU A 44 -13.26 -17.36 -3.13
C GLU A 44 -12.04 -18.14 -3.64
N ASP A 45 -11.75 -18.03 -4.93
CA ASP A 45 -10.58 -18.59 -5.62
C ASP A 45 -9.80 -17.50 -6.34
N THR A 46 -8.65 -17.88 -6.89
CA THR A 46 -7.96 -17.10 -7.93
C THR A 46 -8.92 -16.73 -9.07
N PHE A 47 -8.93 -15.44 -9.43
CA PHE A 47 -9.71 -14.90 -10.54
C PHE A 47 -8.87 -13.90 -11.34
N GLY A 48 -9.32 -13.55 -12.55
CA GLY A 48 -8.56 -12.64 -13.39
C GLY A 48 -9.39 -11.98 -14.49
N TYR A 49 -8.71 -11.16 -15.29
CA TYR A 49 -9.26 -10.44 -16.44
C TYR A 49 -8.35 -10.62 -17.65
N ASP A 50 -8.95 -10.86 -18.81
CA ASP A 50 -8.25 -10.77 -20.10
C ASP A 50 -8.58 -9.43 -20.75
N ILE A 51 -7.59 -8.55 -20.87
CA ILE A 51 -7.74 -7.23 -21.46
C ILE A 51 -7.15 -7.26 -22.87
N PRO A 52 -7.95 -7.09 -23.94
CA PRO A 52 -7.43 -7.07 -25.30
C PRO A 52 -6.59 -5.81 -25.53
N ILE A 53 -5.34 -5.98 -25.99
CA ILE A 53 -4.46 -4.87 -26.40
C ILE A 53 -4.04 -5.12 -27.84
N ARG A 54 -4.33 -4.14 -28.71
CA ARG A 54 -4.15 -4.25 -30.17
C ARG A 54 -2.87 -3.61 -30.66
N ASP A 55 -2.43 -2.56 -29.99
CA ASP A 55 -1.30 -1.75 -30.42
C ASP A 55 -0.07 -2.08 -29.58
N GLU A 56 1.10 -1.87 -30.19
CA GLU A 56 2.38 -1.92 -29.49
C GLU A 56 2.67 -0.58 -28.80
N GLY A 57 3.50 -0.64 -27.77
CA GLY A 57 3.96 0.52 -27.01
C GLY A 57 4.08 0.29 -25.51
N SER A 58 4.31 1.39 -24.80
CA SER A 58 4.38 1.44 -23.34
C SER A 58 3.00 1.66 -22.74
N TYR A 59 2.68 0.87 -21.74
CA TYR A 59 1.40 0.87 -21.04
C TYR A 59 1.62 0.87 -19.55
N ILE A 60 0.62 1.39 -18.85
CA ILE A 60 0.53 1.35 -17.40
C ILE A 60 -0.76 0.63 -17.02
N LEU A 61 -0.63 -0.42 -16.21
CA LEU A 61 -1.75 -1.03 -15.51
C LEU A 61 -1.84 -0.41 -14.12
N VAL A 62 -2.99 0.17 -13.79
CA VAL A 62 -3.27 0.70 -12.45
C VAL A 62 -4.36 -0.14 -11.82
N LEU A 63 -4.05 -0.66 -10.63
CA LEU A 63 -4.94 -1.47 -9.81
C LEU A 63 -5.29 -0.68 -8.56
N LYS A 64 -6.58 -0.46 -8.35
CA LYS A 64 -7.10 0.31 -7.23
C LYS A 64 -7.61 -0.62 -6.15
N PHE A 65 -7.18 -0.36 -4.92
CA PHE A 65 -7.53 -1.12 -3.73
C PHE A 65 -7.90 -0.20 -2.57
N SER A 66 -8.68 -0.72 -1.65
CA SER A 66 -8.95 -0.14 -0.33
C SER A 66 -9.26 -1.28 0.62
N GLU A 67 -8.86 -1.20 1.90
CA GLU A 67 -9.27 -2.17 2.91
C GLU A 67 -10.25 -1.54 3.88
N VAL A 68 -11.45 -2.10 3.97
CA VAL A 68 -12.58 -1.54 4.73
C VAL A 68 -13.26 -2.58 5.62
N TYR A 69 -12.96 -3.86 5.42
CA TYR A 69 -13.50 -4.96 6.20
C TYR A 69 -12.56 -5.35 7.34
N PHE A 70 -11.28 -5.55 7.04
CA PHE A 70 -10.28 -5.94 8.03
C PHE A 70 -9.64 -4.73 8.69
N ALA A 71 -9.37 -4.87 9.99
CA ALA A 71 -8.78 -3.82 10.82
C ALA A 71 -7.36 -4.19 11.32
N GLN A 72 -6.73 -5.21 10.73
CA GLN A 72 -5.41 -5.71 11.10
C GLN A 72 -4.66 -6.23 9.87
N SER A 73 -3.33 -6.12 9.89
CA SER A 73 -2.44 -6.73 8.89
C SER A 73 -2.53 -8.26 8.97
N GLN A 74 -2.08 -8.92 7.90
CA GLN A 74 -2.02 -10.37 7.70
C GLN A 74 -3.39 -11.06 7.73
N GLN A 75 -4.49 -10.32 7.53
CA GLN A 75 -5.84 -10.91 7.41
C GLN A 75 -6.24 -11.17 5.95
N LYS A 76 -5.70 -10.39 5.03
CA LYS A 76 -5.91 -10.54 3.58
C LYS A 76 -4.59 -10.33 2.87
N VAL A 77 -4.03 -11.42 2.34
CA VAL A 77 -2.79 -11.41 1.58
C VAL A 77 -3.00 -12.23 0.32
N PHE A 78 -2.68 -11.64 -0.83
CA PHE A 78 -2.83 -12.28 -2.14
C PHE A 78 -1.77 -11.75 -3.11
N ASP A 79 -1.50 -12.51 -4.18
CA ASP A 79 -0.58 -12.05 -5.23
C ASP A 79 -1.36 -11.47 -6.40
N VAL A 80 -0.70 -10.59 -7.14
CA VAL A 80 -1.14 -10.13 -8.45
C VAL A 80 -0.15 -10.60 -9.50
N ARG A 81 -0.67 -11.24 -10.55
CA ARG A 81 0.10 -11.69 -11.70
C ARG A 81 -0.35 -10.99 -12.98
N LEU A 82 0.61 -10.74 -13.85
CA LEU A 82 0.41 -10.17 -15.17
C LEU A 82 1.06 -11.09 -16.21
N ASN A 83 0.24 -11.70 -17.05
CA ASN A 83 0.65 -12.69 -18.06
C ASN A 83 1.50 -13.84 -17.49
N GLY A 84 1.18 -14.27 -16.26
CA GLY A 84 1.90 -15.33 -15.53
C GLY A 84 3.02 -14.83 -14.61
N HIS A 85 3.50 -13.60 -14.79
CA HIS A 85 4.56 -13.00 -13.98
C HIS A 85 4.00 -12.39 -12.70
N VAL A 86 4.65 -12.60 -11.56
CA VAL A 86 4.21 -12.01 -10.28
C VAL A 86 4.65 -10.56 -10.23
N VAL A 87 3.69 -9.63 -10.33
CA VAL A 87 3.97 -8.18 -10.35
C VAL A 87 3.82 -7.55 -8.97
N VAL A 88 2.94 -8.11 -8.14
CA VAL A 88 2.81 -7.73 -6.73
C VAL A 88 2.72 -9.02 -5.93
N LYS A 89 3.65 -9.21 -5.01
CA LYS A 89 3.72 -10.40 -4.16
C LYS A 89 3.26 -10.06 -2.74
N ASP A 90 2.52 -10.97 -2.12
CA ASP A 90 2.07 -10.89 -0.73
C ASP A 90 1.38 -9.53 -0.42
N LEU A 91 0.47 -9.09 -1.31
CA LEU A 91 -0.21 -7.81 -1.17
C LEU A 91 -1.16 -7.84 0.04
N ASP A 92 -0.79 -7.07 1.06
CA ASP A 92 -1.62 -6.74 2.21
C ASP A 92 -2.01 -5.26 2.18
N ILE A 93 -3.26 -4.98 1.81
CA ILE A 93 -3.74 -3.61 1.65
C ILE A 93 -3.77 -2.87 3.00
N PHE A 94 -4.14 -3.57 4.08
CA PHE A 94 -4.20 -2.96 5.41
C PHE A 94 -2.81 -2.59 5.90
N ASP A 95 -1.83 -3.47 5.70
CA ASP A 95 -0.44 -3.21 6.11
C ASP A 95 0.17 -2.01 5.35
N ARG A 96 -0.23 -1.83 4.08
CA ARG A 96 0.27 -0.74 3.22
C ARG A 96 -0.29 0.63 3.57
N VAL A 97 -1.59 0.74 3.78
CA VAL A 97 -2.27 2.05 3.89
C VAL A 97 -3.25 2.17 5.06
N GLY A 98 -3.46 1.09 5.82
CA GLY A 98 -4.43 1.03 6.91
C GLY A 98 -5.87 0.89 6.42
N HIS A 99 -6.80 1.17 7.34
CA HIS A 99 -8.24 1.09 7.10
C HIS A 99 -8.76 2.28 6.29
N SER A 100 -9.75 2.04 5.44
CA SER A 100 -10.49 3.04 4.66
C SER A 100 -9.61 4.03 3.90
N THR A 101 -8.47 3.57 3.39
CA THR A 101 -7.51 4.39 2.65
C THR A 101 -7.32 3.84 1.24
N ALA A 102 -7.27 4.74 0.25
CA ALA A 102 -6.99 4.37 -1.13
C ALA A 102 -5.53 3.93 -1.30
N HIS A 103 -5.36 2.83 -2.02
CA HIS A 103 -4.06 2.28 -2.42
C HIS A 103 -4.09 1.97 -3.91
N ASP A 104 -3.06 2.39 -4.62
CA ASP A 104 -2.89 2.15 -6.04
C ASP A 104 -1.60 1.36 -6.27
N GLU A 105 -1.70 0.21 -6.93
CA GLU A 105 -0.55 -0.50 -7.48
C GLU A 105 -0.40 -0.13 -8.95
N ILE A 106 0.77 0.44 -9.29
CA ILE A 106 1.06 0.93 -10.64
C ILE A 106 2.11 0.02 -11.26
N VAL A 107 1.72 -0.68 -12.33
CA VAL A 107 2.56 -1.68 -12.99
C VAL A 107 2.84 -1.21 -14.43
N PRO A 108 4.03 -0.64 -14.70
CA PRO A 108 4.46 -0.35 -16.06
C PRO A 108 4.80 -1.63 -16.81
N PHE A 109 4.36 -1.74 -18.07
CA PHE A 109 4.72 -2.82 -18.98
C PHE A 109 4.83 -2.31 -20.41
N SER A 110 5.58 -3.01 -21.25
CA SER A 110 5.70 -2.68 -22.68
C SER A 110 5.39 -3.89 -23.56
N ILE A 111 4.79 -3.61 -24.72
CA ILE A 111 4.50 -4.61 -25.74
C ILE A 111 5.27 -4.22 -26.99
N ASN A 112 6.23 -5.04 -27.40
CA ASN A 112 7.08 -4.81 -28.56
C ASN A 112 7.22 -6.11 -29.37
N ARG A 113 6.92 -6.08 -30.67
CA ARG A 113 7.03 -7.22 -31.59
C ARG A 113 6.40 -8.51 -31.05
N GLY A 114 5.19 -8.40 -30.50
CA GLY A 114 4.47 -9.53 -29.89
C GLY A 114 5.09 -10.10 -28.60
N LYS A 115 5.99 -9.36 -27.94
CA LYS A 115 6.53 -9.71 -26.62
C LYS A 115 6.08 -8.70 -25.58
N LEU A 116 5.66 -9.19 -24.42
CA LEU A 116 5.34 -8.39 -23.25
C LEU A 116 6.53 -8.37 -22.31
N THR A 117 6.95 -7.18 -21.90
CA THR A 117 8.00 -6.96 -20.90
C THR A 117 7.38 -6.31 -19.67
N VAL A 118 7.58 -6.90 -18.50
CA VAL A 118 7.11 -6.39 -17.20
C VAL A 118 8.16 -6.67 -16.15
N GLN A 119 8.56 -5.68 -15.35
CA GLN A 119 9.59 -5.83 -14.30
C GLN A 119 10.90 -6.51 -14.74
N GLY A 120 11.28 -6.38 -16.02
CA GLY A 120 12.47 -7.02 -16.61
C GLY A 120 12.23 -8.45 -17.12
N GLU A 121 11.08 -9.06 -16.83
CA GLU A 121 10.69 -10.36 -17.36
C GLU A 121 10.02 -10.20 -18.73
N VAL A 122 10.38 -11.06 -19.68
CA VAL A 122 9.88 -11.04 -21.05
C VAL A 122 9.07 -12.31 -21.33
N SER A 123 7.88 -12.14 -21.92
CA SER A 123 7.01 -13.25 -22.31
C SER A 123 6.38 -13.03 -23.69
N THR A 124 5.85 -14.10 -24.27
CA THR A 124 5.04 -14.02 -25.49
C THR A 124 3.71 -13.35 -25.22
N PHE A 125 3.32 -12.39 -26.06
CA PHE A 125 2.06 -11.66 -25.95
C PHE A 125 1.09 -12.08 -27.05
N ASN A 126 -0.07 -12.61 -26.66
CA ASN A 126 -1.07 -13.16 -27.58
C ASN A 126 -2.24 -12.19 -27.85
N GLY A 127 -2.01 -10.87 -27.78
CA GLY A 127 -3.05 -9.85 -27.99
C GLY A 127 -4.00 -9.64 -26.79
N LYS A 128 -3.81 -10.40 -25.71
CA LYS A 128 -4.58 -10.27 -24.46
C LYS A 128 -3.64 -10.20 -23.28
N LEU A 129 -3.83 -9.18 -22.45
CA LEU A 129 -3.18 -9.03 -21.17
C LEU A 129 -3.99 -9.78 -20.11
N ALA A 130 -3.45 -10.87 -19.60
CA ALA A 130 -4.05 -11.59 -18.47
C ALA A 130 -3.61 -10.94 -17.16
N VAL A 131 -4.55 -10.47 -16.36
CA VAL A 131 -4.32 -9.98 -14.98
C VAL A 131 -4.98 -10.95 -14.03
N GLU A 132 -4.21 -11.59 -13.14
CA GLU A 132 -4.72 -12.61 -12.22
C GLU A 132 -4.47 -12.21 -10.77
N PHE A 133 -5.50 -12.29 -9.94
CA PHE A 133 -5.42 -12.12 -8.50
C PHE A 133 -5.41 -13.50 -7.87
N VAL A 134 -4.25 -13.93 -7.39
CA VAL A 134 -3.99 -15.28 -6.93
C VAL A 134 -4.31 -15.38 -5.45
N LYS A 135 -5.19 -16.32 -5.11
CA LYS A 135 -5.58 -16.57 -3.73
C LYS A 135 -4.37 -17.04 -2.90
N GLY A 136 -4.10 -16.32 -1.82
CA GLY A 136 -3.16 -16.72 -0.78
C GLY A 136 -3.79 -17.64 0.27
N TYR A 137 -3.07 -17.84 1.37
CA TYR A 137 -3.52 -18.69 2.49
C TYR A 137 -4.62 -18.07 3.35
N TYR A 138 -4.67 -16.73 3.41
CA TYR A 138 -5.61 -15.99 4.24
C TYR A 138 -6.95 -15.79 3.51
N ASP A 139 -7.47 -14.56 3.50
CA ASP A 139 -8.75 -14.27 2.87
C ASP A 139 -8.66 -14.10 1.33
N ASN A 140 -9.83 -13.98 0.72
CA ASN A 140 -10.07 -13.92 -0.70
C ASN A 140 -9.40 -12.71 -1.38
N PRO A 141 -8.80 -12.89 -2.57
CA PRO A 141 -8.27 -11.79 -3.37
C PRO A 141 -9.41 -10.84 -3.75
N LYS A 142 -9.08 -9.55 -3.87
CA LYS A 142 -10.04 -8.52 -4.28
C LYS A 142 -9.39 -7.45 -5.14
N VAL A 143 -10.21 -6.70 -5.87
CA VAL A 143 -9.83 -5.46 -6.56
C VAL A 143 -11.00 -4.50 -6.56
N CYS A 144 -10.76 -3.21 -6.36
CA CYS A 144 -11.82 -2.20 -6.39
C CYS A 144 -12.09 -1.75 -7.82
N ALA A 145 -11.03 -1.30 -8.50
CA ALA A 145 -11.06 -0.96 -9.91
C ALA A 145 -9.72 -1.28 -10.57
N LEU A 146 -9.74 -1.43 -11.89
CA LEU A 146 -8.52 -1.49 -12.68
C LEU A 146 -8.70 -0.76 -14.00
N TYR A 147 -7.61 -0.21 -14.52
CA TYR A 147 -7.56 0.31 -15.86
C TYR A 147 -6.17 0.16 -16.46
N VAL A 148 -6.15 0.06 -17.79
CA VAL A 148 -4.93 0.10 -18.59
C VAL A 148 -4.95 1.37 -19.42
N MET A 149 -3.84 2.09 -19.42
CA MET A 149 -3.61 3.28 -20.23
C MET A 149 -2.29 3.17 -21.00
N LYS A 150 -2.22 3.83 -22.16
CA LYS A 150 -0.97 3.98 -22.91
C LYS A 150 -0.27 5.23 -22.41
N GLY A 151 1.03 5.15 -22.13
CA GLY A 151 1.78 6.27 -21.57
C GLY A 151 2.89 5.82 -20.62
N THR A 152 3.30 6.77 -19.78
CA THR A 152 4.37 6.65 -18.79
C THR A 152 3.81 6.85 -17.38
N LEU A 153 4.67 6.69 -16.36
CA LEU A 153 4.26 6.82 -14.96
C LEU A 153 3.71 8.22 -14.63
N ASP A 154 4.22 9.25 -15.29
CA ASP A 154 3.84 10.65 -15.05
C ASP A 154 2.40 10.97 -15.48
N ASP A 155 1.85 10.15 -16.37
CA ASP A 155 0.48 10.30 -16.85
C ASP A 155 -0.56 9.74 -15.86
N VAL A 156 -0.11 9.02 -14.81
CA VAL A 156 -1.00 8.39 -13.83
C VAL A 156 -1.46 9.42 -12.78
N PRO A 157 -2.77 9.62 -12.60
CA PRO A 157 -3.29 10.47 -11.53
C PRO A 157 -2.80 10.01 -10.16
N LYS A 158 -2.08 10.88 -9.44
CA LYS A 158 -1.54 10.58 -8.11
C LYS A 158 -2.63 10.68 -7.04
N LEU A 159 -2.61 9.75 -6.09
CA LEU A 159 -3.41 9.81 -4.87
C LEU A 159 -3.02 11.02 -4.02
N GLN A 160 -3.97 11.56 -3.26
CA GLN A 160 -3.66 12.61 -2.29
C GLN A 160 -2.67 12.08 -1.23
N PRO A 161 -1.84 12.95 -0.62
CA PRO A 161 -0.93 12.57 0.44
C PRO A 161 -1.65 11.87 1.60
N HIS A 162 -0.96 10.96 2.28
CA HIS A 162 -1.53 10.32 3.47
C HIS A 162 -1.63 11.37 4.59
N PRO A 163 -2.79 11.53 5.25
CA PRO A 163 -2.92 12.45 6.37
C PRO A 163 -1.90 12.12 7.46
N GLY A 164 -0.94 13.02 7.71
CA GLY A 164 0.10 12.85 8.74
C GLY A 164 1.46 12.30 8.28
N LEU A 165 1.67 12.10 6.97
CA LEU A 165 2.97 11.75 6.38
C LEU A 165 3.24 12.70 5.20
N GLU A 166 3.49 13.98 5.51
CA GLU A 166 4.12 14.88 4.54
C GLU A 166 5.58 14.45 4.40
N LYS A 167 5.92 13.85 3.26
CA LYS A 167 7.32 13.63 2.88
C LYS A 167 7.87 14.99 2.47
N HIS A 168 8.75 15.57 3.28
CA HIS A 168 9.68 16.59 2.82
C HIS A 168 10.54 15.90 1.75
N GLU A 169 10.28 16.20 0.48
CA GLU A 169 11.19 15.83 -0.60
C GLU A 169 12.43 16.70 -0.41
N GLU A 170 13.50 16.13 0.14
CA GLU A 170 14.83 16.73 0.13
C GLU A 170 15.35 16.61 -1.30
N ASP A 171 15.51 17.77 -1.95
CA ASP A 171 16.20 17.90 -3.23
C ASP A 171 17.65 17.39 -3.07
N GLU A 172 17.88 16.13 -3.44
CA GLU A 172 19.23 15.63 -3.73
C GLU A 172 19.66 16.20 -5.09
N GLU A 173 20.08 17.47 -5.11
CA GLU A 173 20.90 17.99 -6.20
C GLU A 173 22.36 17.61 -5.92
N GLU A 174 22.83 16.62 -6.68
CA GLU A 174 24.23 16.31 -6.95
C GLU A 174 24.92 17.57 -7.50
N ASP A 175 26.00 18.01 -6.87
CA ASP A 175 27.03 18.82 -7.52
C ASP A 175 28.36 18.07 -7.45
N ASP A 176 28.66 17.38 -8.55
CA ASP A 176 29.98 16.83 -8.87
C ASP A 176 30.77 17.85 -9.73
N GLU A 177 32.10 17.67 -9.74
CA GLU A 177 33.11 18.26 -10.64
C GLU A 177 33.62 19.71 -10.41
N THR A 178 34.90 20.10 -10.64
CA THR A 178 36.26 19.53 -10.56
C THR A 178 37.27 20.70 -10.64
N GLU A 179 38.52 20.47 -10.21
CA GLU A 179 39.83 21.06 -10.62
C GLU A 179 40.32 22.46 -10.16
N GLY A 180 41.51 22.46 -9.54
CA GLY A 180 42.65 23.25 -10.04
C GLY A 180 43.42 24.17 -9.06
N GLY A 181 44.62 23.72 -8.61
CA GLY A 181 45.84 24.57 -8.51
C GLY A 181 46.22 25.26 -7.18
N GLU A 182 47.35 24.80 -6.59
CA GLU A 182 48.49 25.49 -5.91
C GLU A 182 48.30 26.91 -5.29
N GLU A 183 48.88 27.36 -4.17
CA GLU A 183 50.06 27.01 -3.36
C GLU A 183 49.98 27.78 -2.01
N GLY A 184 50.64 27.30 -0.93
CA GLY A 184 51.28 28.19 0.07
C GLY A 184 50.55 28.67 1.34
N GLY A 185 50.77 27.97 2.47
CA GLY A 185 51.25 28.59 3.72
C GLY A 185 50.30 29.08 4.85
N LYS A 186 50.47 28.43 6.04
CA LYS A 186 50.27 28.90 7.45
C LYS A 186 48.86 28.87 8.11
N LYS A 187 48.75 28.10 9.22
CA LYS A 187 47.70 28.12 10.28
C LYS A 187 48.06 29.16 11.40
N PRO A 188 47.27 29.51 12.45
CA PRO A 188 45.97 28.97 12.94
C PRO A 188 44.93 29.98 13.58
N VAL A 189 43.73 29.47 13.96
CA VAL A 189 42.75 29.89 15.06
C VAL A 189 41.73 31.06 14.92
N LEU A 190 40.42 30.69 14.83
CA LEU A 190 39.12 31.16 15.43
C LEU A 190 38.72 32.67 15.51
N PRO A 191 37.41 33.08 15.68
CA PRO A 191 36.15 32.32 15.87
C PRO A 191 34.98 32.73 14.93
N ARG A 192 33.99 31.84 14.68
CA ARG A 192 32.67 32.25 14.15
C ARG A 192 31.55 31.81 15.09
N SER A 193 30.67 32.76 15.37
CA SER A 193 29.66 32.76 16.42
C SER A 193 28.62 31.65 16.28
N LYS A 194 28.30 31.05 17.44
CA LYS A 194 27.13 30.20 17.68
C LYS A 194 25.84 30.90 17.25
N ASN A 195 25.05 30.26 16.39
CA ASN A 195 23.59 30.20 16.57
C ASN A 195 23.22 28.74 16.79
N ARG A 196 23.27 28.35 18.07
CA ARG A 196 22.80 27.08 18.59
C ARG A 196 21.28 27.07 18.46
N VAL A 197 20.74 26.32 17.52
CA VAL A 197 19.29 26.05 17.51
C VAL A 197 18.97 25.26 18.78
N GLN A 198 18.11 25.85 19.59
CA GLN A 198 17.72 25.36 20.89
C GLN A 198 16.79 24.15 20.67
N SER A 199 17.29 22.95 20.95
CA SER A 199 16.47 21.73 20.93
C SER A 199 15.35 21.86 21.96
N GLY A 200 14.10 21.90 21.49
CA GLY A 200 12.93 21.78 22.35
C GLY A 200 12.92 20.44 23.10
N PRO A 201 12.12 20.30 24.17
CA PRO A 201 11.97 19.03 24.88
C PRO A 201 11.56 17.93 23.89
N ARG A 202 12.23 16.78 23.91
CA ARG A 202 11.84 15.61 23.13
C ARG A 202 10.39 15.27 23.48
N THR A 203 9.47 15.48 22.54
CA THR A 203 8.09 15.03 22.65
C THR A 203 8.10 13.49 22.72
N PRO A 204 7.60 12.90 23.82
CA PRO A 204 7.42 11.45 23.86
C PRO A 204 6.43 11.05 22.77
N ASN A 205 6.74 9.96 22.08
CA ASN A 205 5.91 9.42 21.01
C ASN A 205 4.49 9.12 21.56
N PRO A 206 3.41 9.74 21.05
CA PRO A 206 2.05 9.64 21.63
C PRO A 206 1.41 8.26 21.51
N TYR A 207 2.10 7.31 20.85
CA TYR A 207 1.70 5.91 20.70
C TYR A 207 2.73 4.93 21.25
N ALA A 208 3.60 5.35 22.17
CA ALA A 208 4.45 4.44 22.94
C ALA A 208 3.56 3.59 23.88
N ALA A 209 3.06 2.49 23.30
CA ALA A 209 2.40 1.34 23.90
C ALA A 209 2.05 1.45 25.39
N ASP A 210 0.76 1.68 25.64
CA ASP A 210 0.12 1.38 26.90
C ASP A 210 0.21 -0.14 27.15
N ASN A 211 1.21 -0.59 27.91
CA ASN A 211 1.28 -1.96 28.44
C ASN A 211 0.30 -2.19 29.60
N SER A 212 -0.75 -1.37 29.72
CA SER A 212 -1.72 -1.36 30.81
C SER A 212 -2.75 -2.50 30.74
N SER A 213 -2.76 -3.29 29.65
CA SER A 213 -3.62 -4.47 29.47
C SER A 213 -3.30 -5.65 30.39
N LEU A 214 -2.09 -5.71 30.99
CA LEU A 214 -1.69 -6.77 31.92
C LEU A 214 -1.94 -6.42 33.41
N MET A 215 -2.26 -5.17 33.74
CA MET A 215 -2.45 -4.75 35.15
C MET A 215 -3.88 -4.97 35.66
N PHE A 216 -4.88 -4.99 34.78
CA PHE A 216 -6.28 -5.22 35.17
C PHE A 216 -6.57 -6.65 35.69
N PRO A 217 -6.06 -7.75 35.10
CA PRO A 217 -6.33 -9.08 35.65
C PRO A 217 -5.58 -9.38 36.95
N ILE A 218 -4.43 -8.73 37.21
CA ILE A 218 -3.64 -8.96 38.43
C ILE A 218 -4.28 -8.29 39.65
N LEU A 219 -4.83 -7.08 39.50
CA LEU A 219 -5.49 -6.37 40.61
C LEU A 219 -6.80 -7.05 41.05
N VAL A 220 -7.54 -7.67 40.13
CA VAL A 220 -8.74 -8.45 40.45
C VAL A 220 -8.37 -9.75 41.20
N ALA A 221 -7.24 -10.37 40.85
CA ALA A 221 -6.76 -11.57 41.54
C ALA A 221 -6.40 -11.30 43.02
N PHE A 222 -5.72 -10.18 43.33
CA PHE A 222 -5.41 -9.82 44.73
C PHE A 222 -6.62 -9.34 45.54
N GLY A 223 -7.59 -8.67 44.91
CA GLY A 223 -8.81 -8.20 45.59
C GLY A 223 -9.74 -9.30 46.09
N VAL A 224 -9.73 -10.48 45.47
CA VAL A 224 -10.56 -11.64 45.86
C VAL A 224 -9.79 -12.65 46.71
N PHE A 225 -8.46 -12.69 46.60
CA PHE A 225 -7.64 -13.68 47.32
C PHE A 225 -7.37 -13.31 48.79
N ILE A 226 -7.22 -12.02 49.11
CA ILE A 226 -6.92 -11.58 50.49
C ILE A 226 -8.10 -11.82 51.46
N PRO A 227 -9.38 -11.57 51.09
CA PRO A 227 -10.51 -11.85 51.98
C PRO A 227 -10.79 -13.36 52.14
N THR A 228 -10.58 -14.15 51.09
CA THR A 228 -10.86 -15.60 51.10
C THR A 228 -9.83 -16.38 51.93
N LEU A 229 -8.55 -15.97 51.91
CA LEU A 229 -7.51 -16.54 52.78
C LEU A 229 -7.76 -16.22 54.27
N PHE A 230 -8.25 -15.02 54.59
CA PHE A 230 -8.57 -14.65 55.98
C PHE A 230 -9.79 -15.41 56.53
N CYS A 231 -10.75 -15.76 55.67
CA CYS A 231 -11.90 -16.60 56.05
C CYS A 231 -11.55 -18.10 56.20
N LEU A 232 -10.53 -18.60 55.51
CA LEU A 232 -10.09 -20.00 55.61
C LEU A 232 -9.08 -20.26 56.74
N CYS A 233 -8.36 -19.25 57.21
CA CYS A 233 -7.40 -19.37 58.33
C CYS A 233 -8.01 -19.13 59.72
N ARG A 234 -9.34 -19.04 59.84
CA ARG A 234 -10.07 -18.91 61.12
C ARG A 234 -11.14 -20.00 61.30
N LEU A 235 -10.79 -21.23 60.96
CA LEU A 235 -11.50 -22.47 61.34
C LEU A 235 -10.51 -23.43 61.98
#